data_AF-A0A7Z9F4B6-F1
#
_entry.id   AF-A0A7Z9F4B6-F1
#
_cell.length_a   1.000
_cell.length_b   1.000
_cell.length_c   1.000
_cell.angle_alpha   90.00
_cell.angle_beta   90.00
_cell.angle_gamma   90.00
#
_symmetry.space_group_name_H-M   'P 1'
#
loop_
_entity.id
_entity.type
_entity.pdbx_description
1 polymer ?
#
loop_
_entity_poly.entity_id
_entity_poly.type
_entity_poly.pdbx_seq_one_letter_code
_entity_poly.pdbx_strand_id
1 'polypeptide(L)'
;MTRDEFKSHLEELQRILSSISEYYKIWLQLQPTERRIEILNRFNGFFVPVRQALFEMMFIHAAKIFEHNSETISLWRLVDTGKQDPSLVPYAK
;
A
#
# COMPACT_ATOMS: atom_id res chain seq x y z
N MET A 1 16.33 9.89 13.99
CA MET A 1 15.73 8.54 13.90
C MET A 1 16.81 7.56 14.32
N THR A 2 16.53 6.67 15.26
CA THR A 2 17.47 5.61 15.64
C THR A 2 17.44 4.49 14.59
N ARG A 3 18.43 3.58 14.63
CA ARG A 3 18.44 2.41 13.74
C ARG A 3 17.20 1.53 13.92
N ASP A 4 16.73 1.35 15.14
CA ASP A 4 15.56 0.53 15.44
C ASP A 4 14.27 1.20 14.93
N GLU A 5 14.13 2.51 15.10
CA GLU A 5 13.02 3.29 14.53
C GLU A 5 13.02 3.22 12.99
N PHE A 6 14.19 3.34 12.37
CA PHE A 6 14.33 3.24 10.91
C PHE A 6 13.90 1.87 10.39
N LYS A 7 14.33 0.81 11.07
CA LYS A 7 13.91 -0.56 10.75
C LYS A 7 12.41 -0.77 10.92
N SER A 8 11.84 -0.29 12.04
CA SER A 8 10.40 -0.39 12.30
C SER A 8 9.58 0.32 11.22
N HIS A 9 9.97 1.53 10.83
CA HIS A 9 9.30 2.27 9.76
C HIS A 9 9.42 1.59 8.40
N LEU A 10 10.56 0.96 8.09
CA LEU A 10 10.71 0.17 6.86
C LEU A 10 9.79 -1.06 6.85
N GLU A 11 9.70 -1.78 7.97
CA GLU A 11 8.80 -2.93 8.10
C GLU A 11 7.33 -2.52 7.97
N GLU A 12 6.95 -1.38 8.55
CA GLU A 12 5.61 -0.83 8.40
C GLU A 12 5.31 -0.45 6.94
N LEU A 13 6.23 0.22 6.25
CA LEU A 13 6.07 0.57 4.85
C LEU A 13 5.95 -0.68 3.96
N GLN A 14 6.71 -1.73 4.24
CA GLN A 14 6.59 -3.02 3.56
C GLN A 14 5.21 -3.66 3.79
N ARG A 15 4.66 -3.60 5.01
CA ARG A 15 3.30 -4.08 5.30
C ARG A 15 2.25 -3.32 4.52
N ILE A 16 2.31 -1.98 4.51
CA ILE A 16 1.37 -1.13 3.76
C ILE A 16 1.41 -1.45 2.27
N LEU A 17 2.61 -1.56 1.67
CA LEU A 17 2.77 -1.95 0.26
C LEU A 17 2.21 -3.34 -0.03
N SER A 18 2.36 -4.27 0.90
CA SER A 18 1.82 -5.62 0.77
C SER A 18 0.29 -5.61 0.79
N SER A 19 -0.32 -4.84 1.69
CA SER A 19 -1.79 -4.65 1.72
C SER A 19 -2.31 -4.00 0.45
N ILE A 20 -1.64 -2.97 -0.09
CA ILE A 20 -2.02 -2.36 -1.39
C ILE A 20 -2.00 -3.42 -2.50
N SER A 21 -0.94 -4.23 -2.57
CA SER A 21 -0.81 -5.30 -3.57
C SER A 21 -1.94 -6.32 -3.46
N GLU A 22 -2.31 -6.71 -2.24
CA GLU A 22 -3.40 -7.64 -1.98
C GLU A 22 -4.76 -7.06 -2.39
N TYR A 23 -5.07 -5.83 -1.97
CA TYR A 23 -6.30 -5.14 -2.37
C TYR A 23 -6.41 -5.02 -3.89
N TYR A 24 -5.31 -4.68 -4.57
CA TYR A 24 -5.30 -4.60 -6.04
C TYR A 24 -5.56 -5.94 -6.71
N LYS A 25 -4.95 -7.03 -6.21
CA LYS A 25 -5.20 -8.39 -6.73
C LYS A 25 -6.66 -8.78 -6.58
N ILE A 26 -7.26 -8.55 -5.41
CA ILE A 26 -8.67 -8.86 -5.16
C ILE A 26 -9.56 -7.99 -6.05
N TRP A 27 -9.27 -6.70 -6.15
CA TRP A 27 -9.99 -5.77 -7.02
C TRP A 27 -10.04 -6.23 -8.48
N LEU A 28 -8.89 -6.69 -9.02
CA LEU A 28 -8.81 -7.27 -10.36
C LEU A 28 -9.64 -8.54 -10.52
N GLN A 29 -9.67 -9.41 -9.51
CA GLN A 29 -10.47 -10.64 -9.55
C GLN A 29 -11.97 -10.38 -9.53
N LEU A 30 -12.40 -9.28 -8.89
CA LEU A 30 -13.77 -8.82 -8.84
C LEU A 30 -14.20 -8.04 -10.10
N GLN A 31 -13.33 -7.86 -11.09
CA GLN A 31 -13.73 -7.34 -12.39
C GLN A 31 -14.66 -8.34 -13.10
N PRO A 32 -15.85 -7.92 -13.54
CA PRO A 32 -16.73 -8.77 -14.31
C PRO A 32 -16.09 -9.07 -15.67
N THR A 33 -15.61 -10.30 -15.85
CA THR A 33 -15.25 -10.85 -17.16
C THR A 33 -16.42 -11.65 -17.72
N GLU A 34 -16.56 -11.76 -19.04
CA GLU A 34 -17.67 -12.48 -19.72
C GLU A 34 -17.98 -13.85 -19.09
N ARG A 35 -16.95 -14.57 -18.64
CA ARG A 35 -17.04 -15.90 -18.01
C ARG A 35 -17.53 -15.90 -16.55
N ARG A 36 -17.53 -14.75 -15.86
CA ARG A 36 -17.92 -14.56 -14.45
C ARG A 36 -19.13 -13.64 -14.26
N ILE A 37 -19.74 -13.18 -15.36
CA ILE A 37 -20.85 -12.23 -15.36
C ILE A 37 -22.06 -12.77 -14.58
N GLU A 38 -22.44 -14.04 -14.70
CA GLU A 38 -23.66 -14.54 -14.04
C GLU A 38 -23.61 -14.46 -12.51
N ILE A 39 -22.51 -14.90 -11.90
CA ILE A 39 -22.36 -14.87 -10.43
C ILE A 39 -22.18 -13.44 -9.95
N LEU A 40 -21.32 -12.65 -10.61
CA LEU A 40 -21.04 -11.27 -10.20
C LEU A 40 -22.26 -10.35 -10.40
N ASN A 41 -23.05 -10.55 -11.46
CA ASN A 41 -24.29 -9.80 -11.65
C ASN A 41 -25.37 -10.21 -10.65
N ARG A 42 -25.46 -11.50 -10.32
CA ARG A 42 -26.42 -11.99 -9.31
C ARG A 42 -26.18 -11.39 -7.93
N PHE A 43 -24.93 -11.08 -7.60
CA PHE A 43 -24.53 -10.48 -6.33
C PHE A 43 -23.93 -9.07 -6.52
N ASN A 44 -24.33 -8.36 -7.58
CA ASN A 44 -23.84 -7.02 -7.91
C ASN A 44 -23.89 -6.08 -6.68
N GLY A 45 -25.02 -6.06 -5.98
CA GLY A 45 -25.23 -5.20 -4.82
C GLY A 45 -24.23 -5.42 -3.68
N PHE A 46 -23.54 -6.56 -3.64
CA PHE A 46 -22.46 -6.83 -2.69
C PHE A 46 -21.08 -6.57 -3.30
N PHE A 47 -20.81 -7.10 -4.50
CA PHE A 47 -19.47 -7.04 -5.09
C PHE A 47 -19.08 -5.65 -5.61
N VAL A 48 -20.04 -4.83 -6.06
CA VAL A 48 -19.75 -3.46 -6.54
C VAL A 48 -19.24 -2.57 -5.39
N PRO A 49 -19.93 -2.48 -4.23
CA PRO A 49 -19.40 -1.73 -3.09
C PRO A 49 -18.07 -2.26 -2.56
N VAL A 50 -17.89 -3.59 -2.49
CA VAL A 50 -16.62 -4.20 -2.05
C VAL A 50 -15.47 -3.80 -2.97
N ARG A 51 -15.69 -3.84 -4.28
CA ARG A 51 -14.69 -3.42 -5.26
C ARG A 51 -14.35 -1.94 -5.12
N GLN A 52 -15.35 -1.07 -4.90
CA GLN A 52 -15.10 0.35 -4.68
C GLN A 52 -14.30 0.60 -3.39
N ALA A 53 -14.65 -0.06 -2.29
CA ALA A 53 -13.94 0.04 -1.03
C ALA A 53 -12.48 -0.42 -1.15
N LEU A 54 -12.21 -1.53 -1.85
CA LEU A 54 -10.84 -2.00 -2.09
C LEU A 54 -10.02 -0.97 -2.88
N PHE A 55 -10.63 -0.34 -3.89
CA PHE A 55 -9.99 0.72 -4.66
C PHE A 55 -9.66 1.93 -3.79
N GLU A 56 -10.63 2.44 -3.03
CA GLU A 56 -10.43 3.58 -2.13
C GLU A 56 -9.35 3.28 -1.08
N MET A 57 -9.36 2.07 -0.50
CA MET A 57 -8.34 1.65 0.47
C MET A 57 -6.94 1.62 -0.13
N MET A 58 -6.77 1.13 -1.36
CA MET A 58 -5.49 1.21 -2.06
C MET A 58 -5.01 2.66 -2.18
N PHE A 59 -5.89 3.58 -2.59
CA PHE A 59 -5.54 5.00 -2.75
C PHE A 59 -5.16 5.65 -1.43
N ILE A 60 -5.89 5.39 -0.35
CA ILE A 60 -5.58 5.93 0.98
C ILE A 60 -4.20 5.43 1.46
N HIS A 61 -3.91 4.13 1.28
CA HIS A 61 -2.63 3.56 1.70
C HIS A 61 -1.47 4.10 0.85
N ALA A 62 -1.67 4.25 -0.46
CA ALA A 62 -0.68 4.86 -1.34
C ALA A 62 -0.45 6.33 -0.98
N ALA A 63 -1.51 7.10 -0.74
CA ALA A 63 -1.42 8.49 -0.33
C ALA A 63 -0.59 8.65 0.95
N LYS A 64 -0.82 7.81 1.96
CA LYS A 64 -0.01 7.81 3.20
C LYS A 64 1.48 7.57 2.96
N ILE A 65 1.84 6.66 2.05
CA ILE A 65 3.24 6.37 1.72
C ILE A 65 3.91 7.57 1.04
N PHE A 66 3.20 8.21 0.11
CA PHE A 66 3.75 9.29 -0.72
C PHE A 66 3.55 10.68 -0.14
N GLU A 67 2.76 10.83 0.92
CA GLU A 67 2.57 12.08 1.63
C GLU A 67 3.91 12.61 2.14
N HIS A 68 4.23 13.86 1.82
CA HIS A 68 5.48 14.49 2.21
C HIS A 68 5.39 15.14 3.60
N ASN A 69 4.54 14.60 4.49
CA ASN A 69 4.39 15.08 5.85
C ASN A 69 5.44 14.43 6.74
N SER A 70 6.16 15.23 7.51
CA SER A 70 7.19 14.79 8.45
C SER A 70 6.63 14.08 9.68
N GLU A 71 5.33 14.19 9.95
CA GLU A 71 4.67 13.54 11.10
C GLU A 71 4.19 12.12 10.79
N THR A 72 4.11 11.74 9.51
CA THR A 72 3.68 10.41 9.07
C THR A 72 4.87 9.56 8.61
N ILE A 73 4.65 8.25 8.55
CA ILE A 73 5.64 7.29 8.03
C ILE A 73 5.57 7.36 6.51
N SER A 74 6.40 8.23 5.93
CA SER A 74 6.49 8.43 4.49
C SER A 74 7.76 7.82 3.91
N LEU A 75 7.65 7.36 2.66
CA LEU A 75 8.79 6.84 1.90
C LEU A 75 9.91 7.89 1.79
N TRP A 76 9.53 9.15 1.58
CA TRP A 76 10.46 10.26 1.43
C TRP A 76 11.29 10.46 2.70
N ARG A 77 10.66 10.40 3.88
CA ARG A 77 11.36 10.53 5.15
C ARG A 77 12.41 9.43 5.34
N LEU A 78 12.12 8.20 4.95
CA LEU A 78 13.07 7.09 5.01
C LEU A 78 14.22 7.27 4.01
N VAL A 79 13.92 7.71 2.78
CA VAL A 79 14.95 8.01 1.77
C VAL A 79 15.87 9.12 2.24
N ASP A 80 15.34 10.23 2.76
CA ASP A 80 16.13 11.37 3.22
C ASP A 80 16.95 11.00 4.47
N THR A 81 16.38 10.22 5.39
CA THR A 81 17.10 9.71 6.55
C THR A 81 18.25 8.78 6.14
N GLY A 82 18.02 7.88 5.18
CA GLY A 82 19.07 6.98 4.67
C GLY A 82 20.17 7.71 3.86
N LYS A 83 19.84 8.83 3.21
CA LYS A 83 20.84 9.70 2.57
C LYS A 83 21.71 10.44 3.58
N GLN A 84 21.10 10.92 4.68
CA GLN A 84 21.80 11.64 5.73
C GLN A 84 22.68 10.72 6.57
N ASP A 85 22.23 9.48 6.81
CA ASP A 85 22.99 8.45 7.51
C ASP A 85 23.03 7.14 6.71
N PRO A 86 24.02 6.97 5.81
CA PRO A 86 24.20 5.76 5.01
C PRO A 86 24.41 4.48 5.85
N SER A 87 24.81 4.59 7.12
CA SER A 87 25.01 3.43 8.00
C SER A 87 23.70 2.70 8.35
N LEU A 88 22.56 3.36 8.09
CA LEU A 88 21.22 2.80 8.24
C LEU A 88 20.79 1.95 7.03
N VAL A 89 21.48 2.08 5.89
CA VAL A 89 21.14 1.37 4.66
C VAL A 89 22.19 0.27 4.40
N PRO A 90 21.85 -1.02 4.57
CA PRO A 90 22.83 -2.12 4.53
C PRO A 90 23.57 -2.29 3.18
N TYR A 91 23.11 -1.62 2.12
CA TYR A 91 23.69 -1.68 0.77
C TYR A 91 24.06 -0.31 0.18
N ALA A 92 24.03 0.77 0.96
CA ALA A 92 24.50 2.07 0.49
C ALA A 92 26.03 2.06 0.45
N LYS A 93 26.59 1.83 -0.73
CA LYS A 93 28.00 2.09 -1.06
C LYS A 93 28.04 3.08 -2.21
#